data_AF-N1ZE52-F1
#
_entry.id   AF-N1ZE52-F1
#
_cell.length_a   1.000
_cell.length_b   1.000
_cell.length_c   1.000
_cell.angle_alpha   90.00
_cell.angle_beta   90.00
_cell.angle_gamma   90.00
#
_symmetry.space_group_name_H-M   'P 1'
#
loop_
_entity.id
_entity.type
_entity.pdbx_description
1 polymer ?
#
loop_
_entity_poly.entity_id
_entity_poly.type
_entity_poly.pdbx_seq_one_letter_code
_entity_poly.pdbx_strand_id
1 'polypeptide(L)'
;MIIKINDVPAIYQIYVPLPDNPLKNLNCYVLKSGNETLMIDTGFNRPECKQALECGMKELEIDVEQISLFLTHLHSDHVGLVYELTKNKKCNVYMGKVDYDYFVETTTGDMWLKTEQKFEQEGFPKEYTTALRNTNPARSFAPSGVFEATTLNDGDTIKIGDCTLQAIFVPGHTPGQMCLYIEKEKILFTADHILFDITPNVTSWIGIKNSLEDYIQSLHKIKKIPIQLALPAHRKNDINVYERIDQILLHHKMRLEDTIDILAKKQNLTAYQTASFMKWSMRGKCWEDFPITQRWFAVGETMAHLDYLIAIHVAEKIEGNVNQYRLLYSAEKCKSKIDLSENK
;
A
#
# COMPACT_ATOMS: atom_id res chain seq x y z
N MET A 1 25.34 0.16 -6.48
CA MET A 1 24.33 0.33 -5.38
C MET A 1 23.29 -0.79 -5.47
N ILE A 2 23.75 -1.97 -5.88
CA ILE A 2 22.91 -3.09 -6.26
C ILE A 2 23.31 -4.28 -5.41
N ILE A 3 22.32 -5.03 -4.97
CA ILE A 3 22.53 -6.26 -4.21
C ILE A 3 21.97 -7.40 -5.04
N LYS A 4 22.78 -8.44 -5.29
CA LYS A 4 22.26 -9.69 -5.85
C LYS A 4 21.56 -10.44 -4.73
N ILE A 5 20.28 -10.72 -4.93
CA ILE A 5 19.39 -11.33 -3.94
C ILE A 5 19.23 -12.83 -4.18
N ASN A 6 19.22 -13.24 -5.45
CA ASN A 6 19.05 -14.64 -5.83
C ASN A 6 19.83 -14.96 -7.11
N ASP A 7 20.31 -16.19 -7.25
CA ASP A 7 21.06 -16.66 -8.41
C ASP A 7 20.16 -17.19 -9.53
N VAL A 8 19.14 -17.99 -9.19
CA VAL A 8 18.25 -18.65 -10.14
C VAL A 8 16.79 -18.54 -9.65
N PRO A 9 15.95 -17.71 -10.29
CA PRO A 9 16.33 -16.72 -11.30
C PRO A 9 17.24 -15.62 -10.73
N ALA A 10 18.02 -14.98 -11.59
CA ALA A 10 18.88 -13.88 -11.18
C ALA A 10 18.01 -12.69 -10.77
N ILE A 11 17.98 -12.39 -9.47
CA ILE A 11 17.22 -11.27 -8.90
C ILE A 11 18.21 -10.29 -8.27
N TYR A 12 18.09 -9.03 -8.64
CA TYR A 12 18.86 -7.93 -8.12
C TYR A 12 17.92 -6.92 -7.45
N GLN A 13 18.43 -6.23 -6.44
CA GLN A 13 17.75 -5.11 -5.80
C GLN A 13 18.53 -3.84 -6.08
N ILE A 14 17.86 -2.85 -6.67
CA ILE A 14 18.33 -1.47 -6.78
C ILE A 14 17.75 -0.72 -5.58
N TYR A 15 18.63 -0.15 -4.75
CA TYR A 15 18.22 0.75 -3.68
C TYR A 15 17.81 2.11 -4.27
N VAL A 16 16.52 2.44 -4.20
CA VAL A 16 15.99 3.73 -4.68
C VAL A 16 15.74 4.62 -3.45
N PRO A 17 16.49 5.71 -3.25
CA PRO A 17 16.33 6.56 -2.09
C PRO A 17 15.00 7.31 -2.15
N LEU A 18 14.34 7.46 -0.98
CA LEU A 18 13.17 8.33 -0.81
C LEU A 18 13.53 9.41 0.24
N PRO A 19 14.25 10.48 -0.17
CA PRO A 19 14.73 11.50 0.76
C PRO A 19 13.58 12.19 1.48
N ASP A 20 13.78 12.47 2.77
CA ASP A 20 12.80 13.12 3.66
C ASP A 20 11.47 12.38 3.81
N ASN A 21 11.43 11.10 3.44
CA ASN A 21 10.25 10.24 3.57
C ASN A 21 10.47 9.18 4.69
N PRO A 22 9.47 8.93 5.58
CA PRO A 22 9.56 7.90 6.62
C PRO A 22 9.82 6.46 6.11
N LEU A 23 9.49 6.16 4.86
CA LEU A 23 9.77 4.87 4.21
C LEU A 23 11.27 4.66 3.96
N LYS A 24 12.03 5.75 3.82
CA LYS A 24 13.48 5.84 3.54
C LYS A 24 13.90 5.42 2.14
N ASN A 25 13.36 4.31 1.62
CA ASN A 25 13.76 3.77 0.33
C ASN A 25 12.68 2.90 -0.29
N LEU A 26 12.68 2.79 -1.61
CA LEU A 26 12.06 1.70 -2.35
C LEU A 26 13.12 0.64 -2.70
N ASN A 27 12.75 -0.63 -2.62
CA ASN A 27 13.47 -1.77 -3.13
C ASN A 27 12.94 -2.07 -4.53
N CYS A 28 13.58 -1.49 -5.55
CA CYS A 28 13.25 -1.81 -6.94
C CYS A 28 13.92 -3.15 -7.28
N TYR A 29 13.14 -4.16 -7.61
CA TYR A 29 13.67 -5.49 -7.96
C TYR A 29 13.81 -5.65 -9.46
N VAL A 30 14.92 -6.25 -9.88
CA VAL A 30 15.18 -6.61 -11.28
C VAL A 30 15.38 -8.11 -11.39
N LEU A 31 14.50 -8.77 -12.13
CA LEU A 31 14.64 -10.17 -12.52
C LEU A 31 15.21 -10.26 -13.93
N LYS A 32 16.29 -11.01 -14.10
CA LYS A 32 16.89 -11.33 -15.41
C LYS A 32 16.75 -12.82 -15.69
N SER A 33 16.25 -13.16 -16.87
CA SER A 33 16.18 -14.54 -17.36
C SER A 33 16.42 -14.58 -18.87
N GLY A 34 17.53 -15.22 -19.28
CA GLY A 34 18.01 -15.12 -20.65
C GLY A 34 18.29 -13.66 -21.03
N ASN A 35 17.71 -13.21 -22.15
CA ASN A 35 17.79 -11.82 -22.62
C ASN A 35 16.63 -10.95 -22.12
N GLU A 36 15.70 -11.50 -21.35
CA GLU A 36 14.52 -10.78 -20.88
C GLU A 36 14.73 -10.24 -19.46
N THR A 37 14.20 -9.05 -19.22
CA THR A 37 14.31 -8.35 -17.95
C THR A 37 12.97 -7.83 -17.49
N LEU A 38 12.62 -8.10 -16.23
CA LEU A 38 11.49 -7.50 -15.54
C LEU A 38 12.00 -6.61 -14.41
N MET A 39 11.57 -5.36 -14.39
CA MET A 39 11.77 -4.46 -13.27
C MET A 39 10.45 -4.22 -12.54
N ILE A 40 10.50 -4.26 -11.22
CA ILE A 40 9.36 -4.14 -10.32
C ILE A 40 9.45 -2.80 -9.60
N ASP A 41 8.44 -1.96 -9.81
CA ASP A 41 8.29 -0.60 -9.29
C ASP A 41 9.39 0.40 -9.69
N THR A 42 9.10 1.70 -9.56
CA THR A 42 9.86 2.78 -10.21
C THR A 42 10.23 3.96 -9.32
N GLY A 43 9.81 4.01 -8.06
CA GLY A 43 10.11 5.15 -7.19
C GLY A 43 9.22 6.35 -7.43
N PHE A 44 9.38 7.38 -6.59
CA PHE A 44 8.75 8.69 -6.79
C PHE A 44 9.25 9.35 -8.07
N ASN A 45 8.42 10.20 -8.68
CA ASN A 45 8.83 11.11 -9.75
C ASN A 45 9.77 12.21 -9.21
N ARG A 46 11.02 11.82 -8.94
CA ARG A 46 12.05 12.64 -8.32
C ARG A 46 13.42 12.40 -8.97
N PRO A 47 14.28 13.43 -9.06
CA PRO A 47 15.62 13.29 -9.61
C PRO A 47 16.46 12.22 -8.90
N GLU A 48 16.37 12.10 -7.57
CA GLU A 48 17.15 11.14 -6.79
C GLU A 48 16.74 9.69 -7.09
N CYS A 49 15.44 9.44 -7.23
CA CYS A 49 14.92 8.13 -7.61
C CYS A 49 15.34 7.78 -9.05
N LYS A 50 15.22 8.75 -9.97
CA LYS A 50 15.59 8.58 -11.38
C LYS A 50 17.07 8.26 -11.53
N GLN A 51 17.93 9.02 -10.86
CA GLN A 51 19.37 8.79 -10.88
C GLN A 51 19.72 7.39 -10.35
N ALA A 52 19.09 6.95 -9.25
CA ALA A 52 19.34 5.63 -8.69
C ALA A 52 18.95 4.50 -9.66
N LEU A 53 17.79 4.62 -10.33
CA LEU A 53 17.36 3.66 -11.34
C LEU A 53 18.28 3.68 -12.57
N GLU A 54 18.65 4.85 -13.09
CA GLU A 54 19.54 4.96 -14.26
C GLU A 54 20.93 4.36 -13.97
N CYS A 55 21.50 4.65 -12.81
CA CYS A 55 22.75 4.03 -12.37
C CYS A 55 22.59 2.51 -12.21
N GLY A 56 21.46 2.06 -11.63
CA GLY A 56 21.15 0.66 -11.42
C GLY A 56 21.04 -0.13 -12.71
N MET A 57 20.26 0.40 -13.67
CA MET A 57 20.08 -0.17 -15.01
C MET A 57 21.40 -0.23 -15.78
N LYS A 58 22.23 0.81 -15.68
CA LYS A 58 23.56 0.83 -16.32
C LYS A 58 24.51 -0.22 -15.75
N GLU A 59 24.56 -0.36 -14.42
CA GLU A 59 25.41 -1.34 -13.72
C GLU A 59 24.95 -2.79 -14.00
N LEU A 60 23.66 -3.01 -14.27
CA LEU A 60 23.10 -4.30 -14.68
C LEU A 60 23.04 -4.54 -16.19
N GLU A 61 23.58 -3.62 -16.99
CA GLU A 61 23.57 -3.67 -18.46
C GLU A 61 22.16 -3.89 -19.03
N ILE A 62 21.16 -3.19 -18.47
CA ILE A 62 19.77 -3.26 -18.90
C ILE A 62 19.55 -2.29 -20.05
N ASP A 63 19.07 -2.82 -21.18
CA ASP A 63 18.52 -2.02 -22.26
C ASP A 63 17.09 -1.58 -21.90
N VAL A 64 16.89 -0.28 -21.74
CA VAL A 64 15.60 0.31 -21.38
C VAL A 64 14.55 0.09 -22.47
N GLU A 65 14.95 -0.16 -23.72
CA GLU A 65 13.99 -0.48 -24.79
C GLU A 65 13.49 -1.92 -24.74
N GLN A 66 14.13 -2.79 -23.95
CA GLN A 66 13.77 -4.22 -23.84
C GLN A 66 13.28 -4.61 -22.45
N ILE A 67 13.04 -3.63 -21.58
CA ILE A 67 12.57 -3.86 -20.22
C ILE A 67 11.05 -4.04 -20.18
N SER A 68 10.60 -5.05 -19.45
CA SER A 68 9.22 -5.13 -18.96
C SER A 68 9.15 -4.50 -17.57
N LEU A 69 8.09 -3.76 -17.30
CA LEU A 69 7.81 -3.17 -15.99
C LEU A 69 6.59 -3.83 -15.37
N PHE A 70 6.68 -4.17 -14.09
CA PHE A 70 5.51 -4.51 -13.30
C PHE A 70 5.36 -3.49 -12.17
N LEU A 71 4.18 -2.89 -12.08
CA LEU A 71 3.81 -1.93 -11.05
C LEU A 71 2.89 -2.62 -10.06
N THR A 72 3.35 -2.74 -8.82
CA THR A 72 2.64 -3.49 -7.78
C THR A 72 1.30 -2.86 -7.40
N HIS A 73 1.26 -1.53 -7.31
CA HIS A 73 0.08 -0.76 -6.96
C HIS A 73 0.22 0.73 -7.31
N LEU A 74 -0.86 1.51 -7.15
CA LEU A 74 -0.97 2.88 -7.67
C LEU A 74 -0.21 3.97 -6.89
N HIS A 75 0.42 3.68 -5.75
CA HIS A 75 1.09 4.72 -4.96
C HIS A 75 2.29 5.31 -5.70
N SER A 76 2.52 6.61 -5.49
CA SER A 76 3.46 7.38 -6.31
C SER A 76 4.91 6.97 -6.13
N ASP A 77 5.30 6.33 -5.04
CA ASP A 77 6.62 5.72 -4.86
C ASP A 77 6.79 4.40 -5.62
N HIS A 78 5.74 3.83 -6.19
CA HIS A 78 5.82 2.62 -7.00
C HIS A 78 5.67 2.94 -8.48
N VAL A 79 4.77 3.88 -8.83
CA VAL A 79 4.49 4.24 -10.22
C VAL A 79 5.18 5.51 -10.70
N GLY A 80 5.74 6.34 -9.81
CA GLY A 80 6.08 7.74 -10.10
C GLY A 80 6.92 7.97 -11.35
N LEU A 81 7.93 7.14 -11.60
CA LEU A 81 8.80 7.28 -12.78
C LEU A 81 8.36 6.48 -14.00
N VAL A 82 7.26 5.72 -13.95
CA VAL A 82 6.82 4.90 -15.09
C VAL A 82 6.68 5.73 -16.36
N TYR A 83 6.02 6.90 -16.28
CA TYR A 83 5.78 7.74 -17.45
C TYR A 83 7.09 8.21 -18.09
N GLU A 84 8.04 8.67 -17.27
CA GLU A 84 9.34 9.15 -17.75
C GLU A 84 10.20 8.00 -18.33
N LEU A 85 10.08 6.80 -17.76
CA LEU A 85 10.82 5.63 -18.23
C LEU A 85 10.29 5.10 -19.57
N THR A 86 8.97 5.12 -19.77
CA THR A 86 8.30 4.49 -20.92
C THR A 86 7.94 5.48 -22.04
N LYS A 87 8.00 6.79 -21.79
CA LYS A 87 7.71 7.81 -22.80
C LYS A 87 8.56 7.60 -24.05
N ASN A 88 7.87 7.49 -25.20
CA ASN A 88 8.45 7.26 -26.53
C ASN A 88 9.17 5.91 -26.70
N LYS A 89 8.92 4.92 -25.83
CA LYS A 89 9.53 3.59 -25.92
C LYS A 89 8.46 2.50 -25.99
N LYS A 90 8.83 1.37 -26.60
CA LYS A 90 8.01 0.15 -26.60
C LYS A 90 8.37 -0.69 -25.38
N CYS A 91 7.82 -0.34 -24.22
CA CYS A 91 8.01 -1.12 -22.99
C CYS A 91 6.69 -1.81 -22.62
N ASN A 92 6.75 -3.09 -22.23
CA ASN A 92 5.60 -3.77 -21.68
C ASN A 92 5.42 -3.33 -20.23
N VAL A 93 4.35 -2.61 -19.92
CA VAL A 93 3.99 -2.25 -18.55
C VAL A 93 2.84 -3.13 -18.10
N TYR A 94 2.97 -3.75 -16.94
CA TYR A 94 1.95 -4.56 -16.30
C TYR A 94 1.49 -3.92 -15.00
N MET A 95 0.19 -3.93 -14.74
CA MET A 95 -0.40 -3.42 -13.49
C MET A 95 -1.71 -4.13 -13.20
N GLY A 96 -2.07 -4.29 -11.92
CA GLY A 96 -3.37 -4.84 -11.54
C GLY A 96 -4.51 -3.99 -12.10
N LYS A 97 -5.53 -4.62 -12.69
CA LYS A 97 -6.63 -3.92 -13.37
C LYS A 97 -7.30 -2.87 -12.48
N VAL A 98 -7.65 -3.25 -11.26
CA VAL A 98 -8.39 -2.37 -10.33
C VAL A 98 -7.58 -1.12 -9.99
N ASP A 99 -6.28 -1.28 -9.73
CA ASP A 99 -5.41 -0.16 -9.38
C ASP A 99 -5.09 0.72 -10.59
N TYR A 100 -4.98 0.13 -11.79
CA TYR A 100 -4.82 0.88 -13.02
C TYR A 100 -6.06 1.74 -13.31
N ASP A 101 -7.26 1.19 -13.18
CA ASP A 101 -8.51 1.94 -13.33
C ASP A 101 -8.60 3.09 -12.31
N TYR A 102 -8.25 2.82 -11.04
CA TYR A 102 -8.16 3.83 -9.98
C TYR A 102 -7.14 4.93 -10.28
N PHE A 103 -5.96 4.56 -10.78
CA PHE A 103 -4.93 5.50 -11.19
C PHE A 103 -5.44 6.42 -12.28
N VAL A 104 -6.06 5.88 -13.34
CA VAL A 104 -6.62 6.67 -14.44
C VAL A 104 -7.71 7.63 -13.94
N GLU A 105 -8.65 7.17 -13.11
CA GLU A 105 -9.67 8.05 -12.52
C GLU A 105 -9.05 9.12 -11.60
N THR A 106 -7.98 8.80 -10.88
CA THR A 106 -7.27 9.75 -10.02
C THR A 106 -6.52 10.82 -10.81
N THR A 107 -5.95 10.45 -11.96
CA THR A 107 -5.21 11.37 -12.83
C THR A 107 -6.12 12.24 -13.69
N THR A 108 -7.24 11.70 -14.18
CA THR A 108 -8.09 12.36 -15.19
C THR A 108 -9.44 12.83 -14.68
N GLY A 109 -9.89 12.29 -13.55
CA GLY A 109 -11.19 12.57 -12.96
C GLY A 109 -11.09 13.39 -11.67
N ASP A 110 -12.09 13.19 -10.81
CA ASP A 110 -12.36 13.96 -9.60
C ASP A 110 -12.12 13.17 -8.31
N MET A 111 -11.41 12.02 -8.38
CA MET A 111 -11.11 11.15 -7.23
C MET A 111 -10.45 11.90 -6.07
N TRP A 112 -9.54 12.82 -6.36
CA TRP A 112 -8.90 13.65 -5.34
C TRP A 112 -9.88 14.55 -4.59
N LEU A 113 -10.82 15.15 -5.31
CA LEU A 113 -11.86 15.98 -4.71
C LEU A 113 -12.82 15.14 -3.87
N LYS A 114 -13.25 13.97 -4.38
CA LYS A 114 -14.08 13.00 -3.64
C LYS A 114 -13.38 12.57 -2.34
N THR A 115 -12.08 12.31 -2.40
CA THR A 115 -11.27 11.93 -1.22
C THR A 115 -11.18 13.08 -0.21
N GLU A 116 -10.92 14.31 -0.66
CA GLU A 116 -10.90 15.49 0.22
C GLU A 116 -12.24 15.67 0.93
N GLN A 117 -13.35 15.60 0.20
CA GLN A 117 -14.71 15.70 0.76
C GLN A 117 -15.00 14.60 1.78
N LYS A 118 -14.59 13.35 1.50
CA LYS A 118 -14.73 12.25 2.45
C LYS A 118 -13.96 12.52 3.74
N PHE A 119 -12.69 12.95 3.65
CA PHE A 119 -11.91 13.30 4.85
C PHE A 119 -12.53 14.46 5.64
N GLU A 120 -13.03 15.49 4.96
CA GLU A 120 -13.73 16.63 5.58
C GLU A 120 -15.01 16.19 6.30
N GLN A 121 -15.81 15.31 5.69
CA GLN A 121 -16.99 14.70 6.32
C GLN A 121 -16.63 13.87 7.55
N GLU A 122 -15.40 13.35 7.64
CA GLU A 122 -14.91 12.58 8.78
C GLU A 122 -14.19 13.46 9.83
N GLY A 123 -14.35 14.78 9.71
CA GLY A 123 -13.89 15.79 10.65
C GLY A 123 -12.44 16.23 10.43
N PHE A 124 -11.79 15.82 9.34
CA PHE A 124 -10.47 16.32 8.98
C PHE A 124 -10.59 17.80 8.54
N PRO A 125 -9.84 18.74 9.15
CA PRO A 125 -10.00 20.16 8.85
C PRO A 125 -9.79 20.50 7.37
N LYS A 126 -10.65 21.39 6.84
CA LYS A 126 -10.61 21.82 5.43
C LYS A 126 -9.33 22.59 5.09
N GLU A 127 -8.76 23.34 6.04
CA GLU A 127 -7.46 23.96 5.83
C GLU A 127 -6.35 22.91 5.59
N TYR A 128 -6.47 21.72 6.17
CA TYR A 128 -5.49 20.65 6.03
C TYR A 128 -5.63 19.93 4.69
N THR A 129 -6.85 19.61 4.24
CA THR A 129 -7.07 19.06 2.88
C THR A 129 -6.58 20.02 1.81
N THR A 130 -6.82 21.32 2.00
CA THR A 130 -6.33 22.38 1.09
C THR A 130 -4.80 22.44 1.05
N ALA A 131 -4.12 22.40 2.20
CA ALA A 131 -2.67 22.40 2.27
C ALA A 131 -2.05 21.17 1.58
N LEU A 132 -2.67 19.99 1.76
CA LEU A 132 -2.19 18.72 1.21
C LEU A 132 -2.21 18.66 -0.33
N ARG A 133 -2.95 19.52 -1.01
CA ARG A 133 -3.02 19.53 -2.48
C ARG A 133 -1.64 19.67 -3.14
N ASN A 134 -0.75 20.42 -2.51
CA ASN A 134 0.60 20.71 -3.04
C ASN A 134 1.73 20.06 -2.23
N THR A 135 1.44 19.52 -1.04
CA THR A 135 2.46 18.98 -0.14
C THR A 135 2.40 17.46 0.05
N ASN A 136 1.33 16.79 -0.41
CA ASN A 136 1.21 15.34 -0.28
C ASN A 136 2.10 14.65 -1.34
N PRO A 137 3.10 13.82 -0.95
CA PRO A 137 3.93 13.07 -1.90
C PRO A 137 3.13 12.20 -2.89
N ALA A 138 1.94 11.72 -2.49
CA ALA A 138 1.03 10.98 -3.35
C ALA A 138 0.58 11.79 -4.60
N ARG A 139 0.58 13.13 -4.50
CA ARG A 139 0.28 14.06 -5.60
C ARG A 139 1.55 14.64 -6.21
N SER A 140 2.40 15.21 -5.37
CA SER A 140 3.54 16.01 -5.82
C SER A 140 4.60 15.20 -6.58
N PHE A 141 4.64 13.88 -6.37
CA PHE A 141 5.58 12.97 -7.03
C PHE A 141 4.89 11.88 -7.85
N ALA A 142 3.62 12.08 -8.21
CA ALA A 142 2.88 11.19 -9.10
C ALA A 142 3.48 11.20 -10.52
N PRO A 143 3.13 10.22 -11.37
CA PRO A 143 3.50 10.22 -12.77
C PRO A 143 3.08 11.50 -13.49
N SER A 144 3.91 11.98 -14.42
CA SER A 144 3.65 13.19 -15.21
C SER A 144 2.42 13.07 -16.15
N GLY A 145 1.84 11.88 -16.30
CA GLY A 145 0.67 11.60 -17.12
C GLY A 145 0.23 10.15 -17.02
N VAL A 146 -0.85 9.81 -17.72
CA VAL A 146 -1.30 8.42 -17.88
C VAL A 146 -0.35 7.67 -18.80
N PHE A 147 -0.07 6.41 -18.48
CA PHE A 147 0.73 5.48 -19.28
C PHE A 147 -0.15 4.32 -19.74
N GLU A 148 0.23 3.65 -20.83
CA GLU A 148 -0.45 2.42 -21.26
C GLU A 148 0.06 1.23 -20.44
N ALA A 149 -0.86 0.37 -19.99
CA ALA A 149 -0.52 -0.87 -19.30
C ALA A 149 -1.37 -2.05 -19.78
N THR A 150 -0.74 -3.22 -19.84
CA THR A 150 -1.44 -4.50 -19.85
C THR A 150 -1.97 -4.76 -18.46
N THR A 151 -3.29 -4.77 -18.32
CA THR A 151 -3.93 -4.99 -17.01
C THR A 151 -3.98 -6.48 -16.66
N LEU A 152 -3.76 -6.78 -15.38
CA LEU A 152 -3.72 -8.14 -14.83
C LEU A 152 -4.86 -8.37 -13.84
N ASN A 153 -5.37 -9.60 -13.82
CA ASN A 153 -6.30 -10.14 -12.83
C ASN A 153 -5.59 -11.18 -11.93
N ASP A 154 -6.29 -11.62 -10.89
CA ASP A 154 -5.79 -12.67 -10.01
C ASP A 154 -5.48 -13.96 -10.78
N GLY A 155 -4.28 -14.49 -10.60
CA GLY A 155 -3.83 -15.72 -11.24
C GLY A 155 -3.26 -15.57 -12.64
N ASP A 156 -3.34 -14.38 -13.26
CA ASP A 156 -2.68 -14.11 -14.54
C ASP A 156 -1.16 -14.29 -14.40
N THR A 157 -0.49 -14.65 -15.50
CA THR A 157 0.94 -14.95 -15.49
C THR A 157 1.73 -14.03 -16.42
N ILE A 158 2.89 -13.59 -15.95
CA ILE A 158 3.90 -12.90 -16.76
C ILE A 158 5.05 -13.89 -17.01
N LYS A 159 5.47 -14.03 -18.26
CA LYS A 159 6.64 -14.82 -18.63
C LYS A 159 7.82 -13.90 -18.91
N ILE A 160 8.96 -14.22 -18.32
CA ILE A 160 10.24 -13.53 -18.48
C ILE A 160 11.30 -14.60 -18.68
N GLY A 161 11.70 -14.83 -19.93
CA GLY A 161 12.55 -15.96 -20.32
C GLY A 161 11.94 -17.30 -19.83
N ASP A 162 12.72 -18.05 -19.06
CA ASP A 162 12.27 -19.34 -18.49
C ASP A 162 11.47 -19.20 -17.19
N CYS A 163 11.24 -17.97 -16.72
CA CYS A 163 10.55 -17.69 -15.47
C CYS A 163 9.09 -17.34 -15.71
N THR A 164 8.20 -18.01 -15.00
CA THR A 164 6.77 -17.66 -14.97
C THR A 164 6.44 -17.08 -13.61
N LEU A 165 5.97 -15.84 -13.60
CA LEU A 165 5.54 -15.13 -12.40
C LEU A 165 4.02 -15.08 -12.40
N GLN A 166 3.39 -15.52 -11.33
CA GLN A 166 1.95 -15.40 -11.13
C GLN A 166 1.64 -14.08 -10.42
N ALA A 167 0.69 -13.32 -10.95
CA ALA A 167 0.10 -12.17 -10.30
C ALA A 167 -0.92 -12.64 -9.26
N ILE A 168 -0.76 -12.20 -8.01
CA ILE A 168 -1.67 -12.54 -6.92
C ILE A 168 -2.34 -11.27 -6.44
N PHE A 169 -3.65 -11.21 -6.59
CA PHE A 169 -4.47 -10.10 -6.14
C PHE A 169 -4.58 -10.09 -4.61
N VAL A 170 -4.19 -8.97 -4.00
CA VAL A 170 -4.09 -8.76 -2.54
C VAL A 170 -4.62 -7.37 -2.12
N PRO A 171 -5.92 -7.09 -2.33
CA PRO A 171 -6.51 -5.80 -1.99
C PRO A 171 -6.41 -5.47 -0.50
N GLY A 172 -6.49 -4.18 -0.19
CA GLY A 172 -6.61 -3.67 1.18
C GLY A 172 -5.70 -2.47 1.44
N HIS A 173 -4.39 -2.61 1.17
CA HIS A 173 -3.45 -1.48 1.18
C HIS A 173 -3.86 -0.43 0.13
N THR A 174 -3.97 -0.88 -1.12
CA THR A 174 -4.73 -0.24 -2.19
C THR A 174 -5.86 -1.16 -2.65
N PRO A 175 -6.85 -0.65 -3.40
CA PRO A 175 -7.97 -1.46 -3.91
C PRO A 175 -7.54 -2.60 -4.84
N GLY A 176 -6.40 -2.44 -5.51
CA GLY A 176 -5.96 -3.21 -6.67
C GLY A 176 -4.56 -3.82 -6.56
N GLN A 177 -3.91 -3.77 -5.39
CA GLN A 177 -2.52 -4.22 -5.23
C GLN A 177 -2.31 -5.68 -5.66
N MET A 178 -1.17 -5.92 -6.32
CA MET A 178 -0.73 -7.24 -6.77
C MET A 178 0.64 -7.59 -6.18
N CYS A 179 0.77 -8.82 -5.72
CA CYS A 179 2.07 -9.47 -5.49
C CYS A 179 2.48 -10.28 -6.73
N LEU A 180 3.79 -10.51 -6.90
CA LEU A 180 4.31 -11.47 -7.88
C LEU A 180 4.92 -12.68 -7.19
N TYR A 181 4.57 -13.87 -7.65
CA TYR A 181 5.03 -15.13 -7.07
C TYR A 181 5.68 -16.02 -8.13
N ILE A 182 6.85 -16.55 -7.79
CA ILE A 182 7.56 -17.54 -8.58
C ILE A 182 7.43 -18.88 -7.86
N GLU A 183 6.52 -19.73 -8.35
CA GLU A 183 6.13 -20.95 -7.63
C GLU A 183 7.25 -21.96 -7.46
N LYS A 184 8.03 -22.19 -8.53
CA LYS A 184 9.09 -23.18 -8.55
C LYS A 184 10.16 -22.88 -7.49
N GLU A 185 10.55 -21.62 -7.35
CA GLU A 185 11.56 -21.17 -6.39
C GLU A 185 10.96 -20.66 -5.07
N LYS A 186 9.62 -20.60 -4.95
CA LYS A 186 8.87 -20.12 -3.77
C LYS A 186 9.28 -18.69 -3.36
N ILE A 187 9.43 -17.81 -4.35
CA ILE A 187 9.82 -16.40 -4.16
C ILE A 187 8.59 -15.52 -4.31
N LEU A 188 8.32 -14.67 -3.32
CA LEU A 188 7.21 -13.72 -3.33
C LEU A 188 7.73 -12.28 -3.25
N PHE A 189 7.42 -11.47 -4.24
CA PHE A 189 7.53 -10.01 -4.14
C PHE A 189 6.30 -9.48 -3.42
N THR A 190 6.47 -9.07 -2.17
CA THR A 190 5.34 -8.75 -1.27
C THR A 190 4.84 -7.33 -1.44
N ALA A 191 5.52 -6.48 -2.21
CA ALA A 191 5.18 -5.07 -2.37
C ALA A 191 4.98 -4.40 -1.00
N ASP A 192 3.90 -3.64 -0.86
CA ASP A 192 3.41 -3.07 0.40
C ASP A 192 2.32 -3.93 1.05
N HIS A 193 2.09 -5.15 0.56
CA HIS A 193 1.18 -6.07 1.24
C HIS A 193 1.76 -6.56 2.57
N ILE A 194 3.05 -6.90 2.58
CA ILE A 194 3.77 -7.36 3.77
C ILE A 194 5.10 -6.61 3.85
N LEU A 195 5.23 -5.76 4.86
CA LEU A 195 6.46 -5.08 5.25
C LEU A 195 6.90 -5.58 6.64
N PHE A 196 8.21 -5.64 6.88
CA PHE A 196 8.77 -6.36 8.03
C PHE A 196 9.09 -5.45 9.22
N ASP A 197 9.56 -4.23 8.95
CA ASP A 197 9.89 -3.25 10.00
C ASP A 197 8.70 -2.36 10.40
N ILE A 198 7.68 -2.26 9.54
CA ILE A 198 6.48 -1.42 9.71
C ILE A 198 5.24 -2.16 9.25
N THR A 199 4.08 -1.74 9.73
CA THR A 199 2.79 -2.20 9.23
C THR A 199 2.40 -1.36 8.02
N PRO A 200 2.01 -1.97 6.89
CA PRO A 200 1.45 -1.21 5.77
C PRO A 200 0.24 -0.39 6.19
N ASN A 201 0.09 0.79 5.60
CA ASN A 201 -1.08 1.63 5.83
C ASN A 201 -2.31 1.01 5.17
N VAL A 202 -3.43 0.87 5.88
CA VAL A 202 -4.71 0.41 5.31
C VAL A 202 -5.72 1.53 5.48
N THR A 203 -6.06 2.21 4.39
CA THR A 203 -6.96 3.39 4.42
C THR A 203 -8.34 3.08 3.86
N SER A 204 -9.33 3.90 4.21
CA SER A 204 -10.68 3.80 3.67
C SER A 204 -10.76 4.47 2.28
N TRP A 205 -10.82 3.65 1.23
CA TRP A 205 -10.85 4.09 -0.18
C TRP A 205 -12.27 4.47 -0.66
N ILE A 206 -12.38 5.23 -1.75
CA ILE A 206 -13.68 5.69 -2.30
C ILE A 206 -14.38 4.53 -3.03
N GLY A 207 -15.56 4.11 -2.58
CA GLY A 207 -16.27 3.00 -3.22
C GLY A 207 -15.74 1.61 -2.84
N ILE A 208 -14.79 1.52 -1.90
CA ILE A 208 -14.43 0.26 -1.24
C ILE A 208 -15.15 0.20 0.10
N LYS A 209 -15.85 -0.92 0.35
CA LYS A 209 -16.71 -1.07 1.53
C LYS A 209 -15.90 -1.26 2.81
N ASN A 210 -14.86 -2.09 2.78
CA ASN A 210 -14.09 -2.44 3.97
C ASN A 210 -12.66 -2.87 3.58
N SER A 211 -11.77 -1.89 3.40
CA SER A 211 -10.37 -2.14 3.03
C SER A 211 -9.63 -3.01 4.05
N LEU A 212 -10.01 -2.94 5.34
CA LEU A 212 -9.34 -3.71 6.39
C LEU A 212 -9.70 -5.20 6.32
N GLU A 213 -10.97 -5.54 6.06
CA GLU A 213 -11.36 -6.93 5.79
C GLU A 213 -10.66 -7.45 4.53
N ASP A 214 -10.65 -6.67 3.44
CA ASP A 214 -9.95 -7.04 2.21
C ASP A 214 -8.46 -7.34 2.47
N TYR A 215 -7.81 -6.50 3.29
CA TYR A 215 -6.42 -6.70 3.70
C TYR A 215 -6.22 -7.98 4.53
N ILE A 216 -7.09 -8.23 5.52
CA ILE A 216 -7.03 -9.42 6.39
C ILE A 216 -7.23 -10.70 5.56
N GLN A 217 -8.19 -10.71 4.63
CA GLN A 217 -8.40 -11.86 3.75
C GLN A 217 -7.21 -12.08 2.81
N SER A 218 -6.59 -11.01 2.32
CA SER A 218 -5.37 -11.09 1.52
C SER A 218 -4.20 -11.68 2.31
N LEU A 219 -4.02 -11.30 3.58
CA LEU A 219 -3.00 -11.90 4.46
C LEU A 219 -3.23 -13.40 4.64
N HIS A 220 -4.48 -13.83 4.87
CA HIS A 220 -4.84 -15.25 4.99
C HIS A 220 -4.62 -16.01 3.67
N LYS A 221 -4.91 -15.39 2.52
CA LYS A 221 -4.62 -15.95 1.20
C LYS A 221 -3.12 -16.20 1.03
N ILE A 222 -2.27 -15.21 1.34
CA ILE A 222 -0.81 -15.34 1.22
C ILE A 222 -0.26 -16.38 2.21
N LYS A 223 -0.83 -16.49 3.42
CA LYS A 223 -0.40 -17.48 4.42
C LYS A 223 -0.49 -18.93 3.93
N LYS A 224 -1.32 -19.22 2.92
CA LYS A 224 -1.49 -20.56 2.31
C LYS A 224 -0.46 -20.89 1.24
N ILE A 225 0.31 -19.89 0.79
CA ILE A 225 1.26 -20.06 -0.31
C ILE A 225 2.62 -20.47 0.27
N PRO A 226 3.30 -21.51 -0.27
CA PRO A 226 4.66 -21.86 0.13
C PRO A 226 5.66 -20.75 -0.24
N ILE A 227 6.26 -20.10 0.74
CA ILE A 227 7.19 -18.98 0.53
C ILE A 227 8.49 -19.29 1.25
N GLN A 228 9.58 -19.32 0.49
CA GLN A 228 10.93 -19.47 1.00
C GLN A 228 11.65 -18.12 1.08
N LEU A 229 11.36 -17.21 0.16
CA LEU A 229 11.95 -15.88 0.11
C LEU A 229 10.87 -14.82 -0.15
N ALA A 230 10.74 -13.87 0.78
CA ALA A 230 9.83 -12.74 0.66
C ALA A 230 10.61 -11.44 0.45
N LEU A 231 10.22 -10.67 -0.57
CA LEU A 231 10.91 -9.49 -1.07
C LEU A 231 10.01 -8.25 -0.96
N PRO A 232 10.10 -7.47 0.13
CA PRO A 232 9.26 -6.30 0.38
C PRO A 232 9.69 -5.09 -0.44
N ALA A 233 8.75 -4.20 -0.75
CA ALA A 233 9.09 -2.97 -1.47
C ALA A 233 9.83 -1.93 -0.60
N HIS A 234 9.76 -2.02 0.72
CA HIS A 234 10.49 -1.10 1.60
C HIS A 234 11.30 -1.82 2.66
N ARG A 235 12.44 -1.21 3.02
CA ARG A 235 13.32 -1.65 4.10
C ARG A 235 13.80 -3.10 3.90
N LYS A 236 14.25 -3.75 4.97
CA LYS A 236 14.79 -5.12 4.91
C LYS A 236 13.77 -6.14 5.40
N ASN A 237 13.99 -7.39 5.01
CA ASN A 237 13.29 -8.54 5.57
C ASN A 237 14.23 -9.29 6.51
N ASP A 238 13.89 -9.31 7.81
CA ASP A 238 14.69 -9.96 8.85
C ASP A 238 13.94 -11.09 9.59
N ILE A 239 12.70 -11.40 9.22
CA ILE A 239 11.85 -12.35 9.95
C ILE A 239 11.04 -13.23 8.98
N ASN A 240 10.58 -14.37 9.48
CA ASN A 240 9.77 -15.27 8.66
C ASN A 240 8.46 -14.59 8.23
N VAL A 241 8.07 -14.75 6.96
CA VAL A 241 6.87 -14.08 6.39
C VAL A 241 5.58 -14.51 7.10
N TYR A 242 5.45 -15.77 7.52
CA TYR A 242 4.25 -16.26 8.20
C TYR A 242 4.16 -15.70 9.62
N GLU A 243 5.29 -15.63 10.33
CA GLU A 243 5.37 -14.95 11.62
C GLU A 243 5.00 -13.47 11.48
N ARG A 244 5.47 -12.82 10.41
CA ARG A 244 5.15 -11.42 10.14
C ARG A 244 3.66 -11.22 9.86
N ILE A 245 3.03 -12.11 9.10
CA ILE A 245 1.57 -12.07 8.88
C ILE A 245 0.83 -12.14 10.23
N ASP A 246 1.24 -13.04 11.13
CA ASP A 246 0.61 -13.17 12.44
C ASP A 246 0.80 -11.92 13.32
N GLN A 247 1.97 -11.28 13.25
CA GLN A 247 2.21 -10.00 13.91
C GLN A 247 1.33 -8.87 13.36
N ILE A 248 1.11 -8.82 12.04
CA ILE A 248 0.26 -7.81 11.40
C ILE A 248 -1.22 -8.03 11.78
N LEU A 249 -1.70 -9.27 11.76
CA LEU A 249 -3.06 -9.62 12.20
C LEU A 249 -3.28 -9.21 13.67
N LEU A 250 -2.32 -9.53 14.54
CA LEU A 250 -2.38 -9.13 15.95
C LEU A 250 -2.38 -7.60 16.11
N HIS A 251 -1.57 -6.88 15.32
CA HIS A 251 -1.54 -5.42 15.33
C HIS A 251 -2.92 -4.83 15.02
N HIS A 252 -3.58 -5.28 13.96
CA HIS A 252 -4.91 -4.79 13.59
C HIS A 252 -5.97 -5.17 14.63
N LYS A 253 -5.90 -6.37 15.22
CA LYS A 253 -6.79 -6.75 16.33
C LYS A 253 -6.64 -5.78 17.51
N MET A 254 -5.40 -5.51 17.94
CA MET A 254 -5.13 -4.56 19.02
C MET A 254 -5.63 -3.15 18.68
N ARG A 255 -5.52 -2.73 17.42
CA ARG A 255 -6.00 -1.41 16.99
C ARG A 255 -7.53 -1.32 16.97
N LEU A 256 -8.22 -2.38 16.55
CA LEU A 256 -9.69 -2.46 16.65
C LEU A 256 -10.13 -2.38 18.13
N GLU A 257 -9.45 -3.10 19.02
CA GLU A 257 -9.73 -3.04 20.46
C GLU A 257 -9.47 -1.65 21.06
N ASP A 258 -8.39 -0.97 20.67
CA ASP A 258 -8.09 0.42 21.08
C ASP A 258 -9.15 1.39 20.56
N THR A 259 -9.60 1.23 19.31
CA THR A 259 -10.69 2.02 18.71
C THR A 259 -11.98 1.87 19.52
N ILE A 260 -12.33 0.64 19.91
CA ILE A 260 -13.48 0.38 20.78
C ILE A 260 -13.33 1.07 22.14
N ASP A 261 -12.15 0.98 22.77
CA ASP A 261 -11.91 1.61 24.08
C ASP A 261 -12.02 3.14 24.02
N ILE A 262 -11.57 3.75 22.93
CA ILE A 262 -11.72 5.20 22.68
C ILE A 262 -13.20 5.57 22.58
N LEU A 263 -13.97 4.86 21.74
CA LEU A 263 -15.40 5.12 21.55
C LEU A 263 -16.26 4.81 22.79
N ALA A 264 -15.81 3.88 23.64
CA ALA A 264 -16.49 3.59 24.91
C ALA A 264 -16.30 4.71 25.94
N LYS A 265 -15.14 5.37 25.95
CA LYS A 265 -14.82 6.48 26.86
C LYS A 265 -15.38 7.82 26.39
N LYS A 266 -15.54 7.99 25.07
CA LYS A 266 -15.97 9.24 24.43
C LYS A 266 -16.97 8.90 23.33
N GLN A 267 -18.21 9.35 23.49
CA GLN A 267 -19.27 9.05 22.53
C GLN A 267 -19.28 10.05 21.37
N ASN A 268 -19.78 9.58 20.21
CA ASN A 268 -20.04 10.39 19.01
C ASN A 268 -18.79 11.15 18.52
N LEU A 269 -17.63 10.50 18.51
CA LEU A 269 -16.41 11.07 17.95
C LEU A 269 -16.43 10.96 16.43
N THR A 270 -15.82 11.92 15.74
CA THR A 270 -15.49 11.78 14.31
C THR A 270 -14.29 10.85 14.12
N ALA A 271 -13.99 10.41 12.89
CA ALA A 271 -12.77 9.63 12.65
C ALA A 271 -11.50 10.43 12.96
N TYR A 272 -11.47 11.74 12.64
CA TYR A 272 -10.35 12.62 13.01
C TYR A 272 -10.13 12.70 14.53
N GLN A 273 -11.20 12.86 15.31
CA GLN A 273 -11.10 12.88 16.77
C GLN A 273 -10.71 11.51 17.34
N THR A 274 -11.23 10.43 16.76
CA THR A 274 -10.85 9.07 17.19
C THR A 274 -9.36 8.84 16.95
N ALA A 275 -8.84 9.22 15.78
CA ALA A 275 -7.43 9.13 15.43
C ALA A 275 -6.54 9.93 16.40
N SER A 276 -6.98 11.11 16.87
CA SER A 276 -6.18 11.91 17.79
C SER A 276 -6.03 11.31 19.20
N PHE A 277 -6.89 10.36 19.58
CA PHE A 277 -6.79 9.62 20.84
C PHE A 277 -6.03 8.29 20.72
N MET A 278 -5.78 7.81 19.49
CA MET A 278 -5.01 6.58 19.26
C MET A 278 -3.52 6.78 19.55
N LYS A 279 -2.86 5.68 19.89
CA LYS A 279 -1.40 5.66 20.05
C LYS A 279 -0.72 5.44 18.70
N TRP A 280 -0.03 6.48 18.24
CA TRP A 280 0.79 6.42 17.02
C TRP A 280 2.28 6.37 17.37
N SER A 281 3.07 5.72 16.52
CA SER A 281 4.53 5.62 16.69
C SER A 281 5.22 6.93 16.29
N MET A 282 5.08 7.97 17.11
CA MET A 282 5.69 9.28 16.93
C MET A 282 6.42 9.67 18.21
N ARG A 283 7.76 9.62 18.19
CA ARG A 283 8.62 9.82 19.37
C ARG A 283 8.38 11.19 20.01
N GLY A 284 7.70 11.20 21.15
CA GLY A 284 7.58 12.37 22.04
C GLY A 284 6.69 13.51 21.53
N LYS A 285 5.87 13.29 20.50
CA LYS A 285 4.99 14.31 19.92
C LYS A 285 3.54 14.09 20.34
N CYS A 286 2.83 15.17 20.65
CA CYS A 286 1.37 15.12 20.75
C CYS A 286 0.73 15.25 19.36
N TRP A 287 -0.57 14.99 19.26
CA TRP A 287 -1.29 15.00 17.98
C TRP A 287 -1.13 16.33 17.22
N GLU A 288 -1.12 17.45 17.94
CA GLU A 288 -0.98 18.80 17.42
C GLU A 288 0.40 19.09 16.80
N ASP A 289 1.41 18.28 17.11
CA ASP A 289 2.77 18.36 16.54
C ASP A 289 2.95 17.45 15.32
N PHE A 290 1.94 16.66 14.96
CA PHE A 290 2.04 15.76 13.82
C PHE A 290 2.03 16.58 12.52
N PRO A 291 2.92 16.28 11.56
CA PRO A 291 2.79 16.80 10.21
C PRO A 291 1.40 16.48 9.63
N ILE A 292 0.83 17.40 8.86
CA ILE A 292 -0.53 17.25 8.30
C ILE A 292 -0.66 15.95 7.48
N THR A 293 0.39 15.58 6.72
CA THR A 293 0.45 14.32 5.96
C THR A 293 0.37 13.09 6.85
N GLN A 294 1.01 13.09 8.03
CA GLN A 294 0.94 11.98 8.97
C GLN A 294 -0.43 11.89 9.64
N ARG A 295 -1.08 13.02 9.93
CA ARG A 295 -2.49 13.01 10.39
C ARG A 295 -3.41 12.45 9.32
N TRP A 296 -3.17 12.78 8.06
CA TRP A 296 -3.98 12.26 6.94
C TRP A 296 -3.91 10.72 6.85
N PHE A 297 -2.71 10.13 6.93
CA PHE A 297 -2.57 8.66 7.02
C PHE A 297 -3.28 8.09 8.24
N ALA A 298 -3.06 8.67 9.43
CA ALA A 298 -3.68 8.22 10.67
C ALA A 298 -5.22 8.23 10.65
N VAL A 299 -5.81 9.29 10.08
CA VAL A 299 -7.27 9.39 9.93
C VAL A 299 -7.79 8.38 8.91
N GLY A 300 -7.13 8.23 7.76
CA GLY A 300 -7.50 7.24 6.76
C GLY A 300 -7.48 5.81 7.31
N GLU A 301 -6.44 5.48 8.09
CA GLU A 301 -6.34 4.19 8.79
C GLU A 301 -7.44 4.03 9.84
N THR A 302 -7.72 5.08 10.62
CA THR A 302 -8.81 5.07 11.60
C THR A 302 -10.17 4.83 10.92
N MET A 303 -10.42 5.44 9.76
CA MET A 303 -11.64 5.22 8.98
C MET A 303 -11.77 3.76 8.55
N ALA A 304 -10.69 3.12 8.09
CA ALA A 304 -10.73 1.70 7.70
C ALA A 304 -11.09 0.78 8.89
N HIS A 305 -10.58 1.08 10.09
CA HIS A 305 -10.94 0.34 11.30
C HIS A 305 -12.40 0.58 11.71
N LEU A 306 -12.91 1.82 11.57
CA LEU A 306 -14.31 2.13 11.82
C LEU A 306 -15.25 1.43 10.83
N ASP A 307 -14.89 1.39 9.54
CA ASP A 307 -15.64 0.66 8.50
C ASP A 307 -15.73 -0.84 8.83
N TYR A 308 -14.64 -1.43 9.34
CA TYR A 308 -14.63 -2.81 9.83
C TYR A 308 -15.60 -3.02 11.00
N LEU A 309 -15.53 -2.16 12.03
CA LEU A 309 -16.41 -2.25 13.20
C LEU A 309 -17.90 -2.07 12.84
N ILE A 310 -18.19 -1.25 11.82
CA ILE A 310 -19.55 -1.12 11.27
C ILE A 310 -19.95 -2.41 10.56
N ALA A 311 -19.08 -2.99 9.73
CA ALA A 311 -19.36 -4.21 8.98
C ALA A 311 -19.69 -5.40 9.90
N ILE A 312 -19.02 -5.54 11.04
CA ILE A 312 -19.30 -6.58 12.04
C ILE A 312 -20.41 -6.20 13.04
N HIS A 313 -21.10 -5.08 12.79
CA HIS A 313 -22.25 -4.58 13.56
C HIS A 313 -21.93 -4.35 15.04
N VAL A 314 -20.78 -3.73 15.35
CA VAL A 314 -20.43 -3.32 16.73
C VAL A 314 -20.35 -1.81 16.92
N ALA A 315 -20.21 -1.06 15.82
CA ALA A 315 -20.32 0.38 15.79
C ALA A 315 -21.34 0.81 14.71
N GLU A 316 -21.82 2.04 14.82
CA GLU A 316 -22.60 2.68 13.76
C GLU A 316 -22.05 4.06 13.42
N LYS A 317 -22.26 4.47 12.18
CA LYS A 317 -22.00 5.82 11.68
C LYS A 317 -23.28 6.65 11.78
N ILE A 318 -23.21 7.76 12.50
CA ILE A 318 -24.25 8.79 12.55
C ILE A 318 -23.90 9.81 11.47
N GLU A 319 -24.64 9.78 10.37
CA GLU A 319 -24.44 10.69 9.26
C GLU A 319 -24.94 12.10 9.60
N GLY A 320 -24.19 13.10 9.17
CA GLY A 320 -24.52 14.51 9.34
C GLY A 320 -23.60 15.39 8.50
N ASN A 321 -23.52 16.69 8.83
CA ASN A 321 -22.53 17.57 8.19
C ASN A 321 -21.09 17.08 8.43
N VAL A 322 -20.86 16.50 9.61
CA VAL A 322 -19.65 15.76 9.96
C VAL A 322 -20.10 14.46 10.62
N ASN A 323 -19.59 13.34 10.11
CA ASN A 323 -19.92 12.00 10.57
C ASN A 323 -19.36 11.75 11.97
N GLN A 324 -20.14 11.05 12.78
CA GLN A 324 -19.75 10.62 14.11
C GLN A 324 -19.97 9.12 14.29
N TYR A 325 -19.26 8.52 15.23
CA TYR A 325 -19.31 7.08 15.49
C TYR A 325 -19.61 6.80 16.95
N ARG A 326 -20.38 5.74 17.19
CA ARG A 326 -20.61 5.19 18.54
C ARG A 326 -20.70 3.68 18.50
N LEU A 327 -20.47 3.06 19.65
CA LEU A 327 -20.65 1.63 19.83
C LEU A 327 -22.14 1.28 19.97
N LEU A 328 -22.52 0.13 19.42
CA LEU A 328 -23.86 -0.45 19.56
C LEU A 328 -24.02 -1.26 20.85
N TYR A 329 -22.90 -1.70 21.45
CA TYR A 329 -22.87 -2.52 22.66
C TYR A 329 -21.81 -2.04 23.65
N SER A 330 -21.71 -2.71 24.80
CA SER A 330 -20.59 -2.51 25.73
C SER A 330 -19.26 -2.83 25.07
N ALA A 331 -18.18 -2.17 25.51
CA ALA A 331 -16.83 -2.39 24.99
C ALA A 331 -16.44 -3.88 25.01
N GLU A 332 -16.73 -4.58 26.10
CA GLU A 332 -16.47 -6.02 26.25
C GLU A 332 -17.17 -6.86 25.16
N LYS A 333 -18.46 -6.60 24.91
CA LYS A 333 -19.24 -7.31 23.87
C LYS A 333 -18.79 -6.94 22.46
N CYS A 334 -18.33 -5.71 22.22
CA CYS A 334 -17.76 -5.32 20.94
C CYS A 334 -16.44 -6.05 20.69
N LYS A 335 -15.55 -6.13 21.68
CA LYS A 335 -14.24 -6.82 21.56
C LYS A 335 -14.39 -8.32 21.35
N SER A 336 -15.36 -8.96 22.01
CA SER A 336 -15.62 -10.41 21.82
C SER A 336 -16.10 -10.77 20.42
N LYS A 337 -16.49 -9.79 19.60
CA LYS A 337 -16.92 -9.97 18.21
C LYS A 337 -15.80 -9.73 17.20
N ILE A 338 -14.63 -9.25 17.62
CA ILE A 338 -13.47 -9.15 16.73
C ILE A 338 -12.91 -10.55 16.52
N ASP A 339 -13.06 -11.05 15.30
CA ASP A 339 -12.44 -12.28 14.85
C ASP A 339 -11.69 -12.01 13.55
N LEU A 340 -10.36 -11.98 13.64
CA LEU A 340 -9.47 -11.85 12.49
C LEU A 340 -8.88 -13.19 12.08
N SER A 341 -9.37 -14.30 12.66
CA SER A 341 -8.98 -15.63 12.22
C SER A 341 -9.53 -15.89 10.81
N GLU A 342 -9.07 -16.97 10.22
CA GLU A 342 -9.52 -17.36 8.90
C GLU A 342 -11.03 -17.63 8.93
N ASN A 343 -11.81 -16.88 8.15
CA ASN A 343 -13.24 -17.14 8.01
C ASN A 343 -13.41 -18.56 7.46
N LYS A 344 -14.07 -19.43 8.22
CA LYS A 344 -14.29 -20.85 7.89
C LYS A 344 -15.18 -21.05 6.67
#